data_AF-A0A522WBL0-F1
#
_entry.id   AF-A0A522WBL0-F1
#
_cell.length_a   1.000
_cell.length_b   1.000
_cell.length_c   1.000
_cell.angle_alpha   90.00
_cell.angle_beta   90.00
_cell.angle_gamma   90.00
#
_symmetry.space_group_name_H-M   'P 1'
#
loop_
_entity.id
_entity.type
_entity.pdbx_description
1 polymer ?
#
loop_
_entity_poly.entity_id
_entity_poly.type
_entity_poly.pdbx_seq_one_letter_code
_entity_poly.pdbx_strand_id
1 'polypeptide(L)'
;MSDKDWNAVLTRIRNELSDLAHYVDNARKGIESLETTVKLSTEKFPEASRNLSSITGDLETAANSIITILEGMIGDADKAQRLISELASYNAAIPGDRRARFDALIKELDALNSGGKAATMDMFTFVSFHDLSGQKLKKVMDSLATVETKIAELAQGFGFDEGAAQAKTGVHEHSKVSQDAIDMLLKQKLGQ
;
A
#
# COMPACT_ATOMS: atom_id res chain seq x y z
N MET A 1 -69.56 -32.71 -8.31
CA MET A 1 -68.79 -31.86 -7.37
C MET A 1 -69.78 -30.92 -6.71
N SER A 2 -69.80 -30.91 -5.38
CA SER A 2 -70.71 -30.04 -4.60
C SER A 2 -70.14 -28.61 -4.54
N ASP A 3 -70.97 -27.59 -4.33
CA ASP A 3 -70.52 -26.20 -4.07
C ASP A 3 -69.49 -26.11 -2.93
N LYS A 4 -69.49 -27.08 -2.01
CA LYS A 4 -68.46 -27.21 -0.97
C LYS A 4 -67.08 -27.57 -1.52
N ASP A 5 -66.99 -28.40 -2.55
CA ASP A 5 -65.72 -28.81 -3.17
C ASP A 5 -65.07 -27.63 -3.93
N TRP A 6 -65.89 -26.82 -4.60
CA TRP A 6 -65.42 -25.63 -5.31
C TRP A 6 -64.89 -24.55 -4.38
N ASN A 7 -65.56 -24.32 -3.25
CA ASN A 7 -65.08 -23.39 -2.23
C ASN A 7 -63.75 -23.85 -1.61
N ALA A 8 -63.56 -25.16 -1.40
CA ALA A 8 -62.31 -25.70 -0.89
C ALA A 8 -61.14 -25.46 -1.87
N VAL A 9 -61.36 -25.70 -3.18
CA VAL A 9 -60.37 -25.43 -4.23
C VAL A 9 -60.03 -23.94 -4.34
N LEU A 10 -61.04 -23.07 -4.34
CA LEU A 10 -60.84 -21.61 -4.38
C LEU A 10 -60.06 -21.09 -3.18
N THR A 11 -60.33 -21.63 -1.99
CA THR A 11 -59.59 -21.24 -0.76
C THR A 11 -58.13 -21.67 -0.85
N ARG A 12 -57.86 -22.85 -1.41
CA ARG A 12 -56.50 -23.38 -1.58
C ARG A 12 -55.69 -22.57 -2.59
N ILE A 13 -56.29 -22.25 -3.75
CA ILE A 13 -55.69 -21.39 -4.76
C ILE A 13 -55.42 -19.99 -4.20
N ARG A 14 -56.37 -19.43 -3.43
CA ARG A 14 -56.17 -18.13 -2.76
C ARG A 14 -54.98 -18.17 -1.80
N ASN A 15 -54.84 -19.24 -1.02
CA ASN A 15 -53.73 -19.38 -0.08
C ASN A 15 -52.39 -19.53 -0.82
N GLU A 16 -52.32 -20.36 -1.87
CA GLU A 16 -51.12 -20.52 -2.70
C GLU A 16 -50.70 -19.22 -3.41
N LEU A 17 -51.66 -18.43 -3.90
CA LEU A 17 -51.41 -17.09 -4.45
C LEU A 17 -50.93 -16.10 -3.38
N SER A 18 -51.47 -16.18 -2.16
CA SER A 18 -51.02 -15.36 -1.03
C SER A 18 -49.60 -15.70 -0.63
N ASP A 19 -49.25 -16.99 -0.57
CA ASP A 19 -47.90 -17.47 -0.25
C ASP A 19 -46.89 -17.05 -1.34
N LEU A 20 -47.28 -17.15 -2.61
CA LEU A 20 -46.46 -16.66 -3.72
C LEU A 20 -46.27 -15.15 -3.65
N ALA A 21 -47.32 -14.38 -3.35
CA ALA A 21 -47.23 -12.93 -3.19
C ALA A 21 -46.29 -12.54 -2.03
N HIS A 22 -46.37 -13.24 -0.90
CA HIS A 22 -45.44 -13.06 0.21
C HIS A 22 -43.99 -13.45 -0.15
N TYR A 23 -43.80 -14.54 -0.90
CA TYR A 23 -42.49 -14.94 -1.39
C TYR A 23 -41.88 -13.88 -2.31
N VAL A 24 -42.66 -13.35 -3.25
CA VAL A 24 -42.23 -12.29 -4.18
C VAL A 24 -41.93 -10.98 -3.42
N ASP A 25 -42.75 -10.60 -2.44
CA ASP A 25 -42.51 -9.40 -1.62
C ASP A 25 -41.24 -9.53 -0.76
N ASN A 26 -41.02 -10.70 -0.17
CA ASN A 26 -39.80 -11.00 0.58
C ASN A 26 -38.56 -11.04 -0.33
N ALA A 27 -38.67 -11.64 -1.53
CA ALA A 27 -37.59 -11.64 -2.51
C ALA A 27 -37.27 -10.23 -2.99
N ARG A 28 -38.29 -9.39 -3.25
CA ARG A 28 -38.14 -7.99 -3.61
C ARG A 28 -37.39 -7.21 -2.54
N LYS A 29 -37.80 -7.32 -1.27
CA LYS A 29 -37.11 -6.69 -0.13
C LYS A 29 -35.67 -7.16 0.02
N GLY A 30 -35.42 -8.46 -0.20
CA GLY A 30 -34.09 -9.03 -0.21
C GLY A 30 -33.19 -8.43 -1.30
N ILE A 31 -33.72 -8.27 -2.52
CA ILE A 31 -33.01 -7.65 -3.64
C ILE A 31 -32.70 -6.17 -3.38
N GLU A 32 -33.65 -5.41 -2.84
CA GLU A 32 -33.48 -3.98 -2.51
C GLU A 32 -32.40 -3.76 -1.42
N SER A 33 -32.34 -4.65 -0.43
CA SER A 33 -31.25 -4.66 0.57
C SER A 33 -29.90 -4.99 -0.06
N LEU A 34 -29.88 -5.90 -1.03
CA LEU A 34 -28.66 -6.31 -1.71
C LEU A 34 -28.16 -5.21 -2.64
N GLU A 35 -29.06 -4.51 -3.33
CA GLU A 35 -28.78 -3.34 -4.16
C GLU A 35 -28.03 -2.26 -3.38
N THR A 36 -28.56 -1.89 -2.21
CA THR A 36 -27.93 -0.88 -1.34
C THR A 36 -26.52 -1.30 -0.91
N THR A 37 -26.36 -2.57 -0.54
CA THR A 37 -25.08 -3.15 -0.09
C THR A 37 -24.06 -3.21 -1.22
N VAL A 38 -24.49 -3.66 -2.40
CA VAL A 38 -23.66 -3.75 -3.61
C VAL A 38 -23.24 -2.35 -4.05
N LYS A 39 -24.17 -1.39 -4.12
CA LYS A 39 -23.86 0.00 -4.51
C LYS A 39 -22.84 0.65 -3.58
N LEU A 40 -23.03 0.53 -2.26
CA LEU A 40 -22.08 1.01 -1.27
C LEU A 40 -20.70 0.35 -1.43
N SER A 41 -20.69 -0.96 -1.72
CA SER A 41 -19.45 -1.72 -1.91
C SER A 41 -18.72 -1.33 -3.20
N THR A 42 -19.44 -1.15 -4.30
CA THR A 42 -18.89 -0.71 -5.60
C THR A 42 -18.26 0.68 -5.52
N GLU A 43 -18.64 1.51 -4.54
CA GLU A 43 -17.99 2.80 -4.28
C GLU A 43 -16.83 2.69 -3.29
N LYS A 44 -17.02 1.99 -2.16
CA LYS A 44 -16.08 1.99 -1.03
C LYS A 44 -14.89 1.06 -1.20
N PHE A 45 -15.05 -0.08 -1.86
CA PHE A 45 -13.93 -1.01 -2.08
C PHE A 45 -12.87 -0.45 -3.04
N PRO A 46 -13.22 0.16 -4.19
CA PRO A 46 -12.23 0.78 -5.06
C PRO A 46 -11.51 1.95 -4.38
N GLU A 47 -12.23 2.75 -3.59
CA GLU A 47 -11.65 3.84 -2.79
C GLU A 47 -10.61 3.29 -1.80
N ALA A 48 -10.97 2.24 -1.04
CA ALA A 48 -10.04 1.59 -0.12
C ALA A 48 -8.82 0.98 -0.82
N SER A 49 -9.01 0.36 -2.00
CA SER A 49 -7.93 -0.20 -2.81
C SER A 49 -6.92 0.88 -3.24
N ARG A 50 -7.42 2.01 -3.75
CA ARG A 50 -6.59 3.15 -4.16
C ARG A 50 -5.84 3.76 -2.99
N ASN A 51 -6.51 3.94 -1.86
CA ASN A 51 -5.88 4.46 -0.64
C ASN A 51 -4.77 3.54 -0.15
N LEU A 52 -5.00 2.22 -0.13
CA LEU A 52 -3.97 1.24 0.24
C LEU A 52 -2.80 1.23 -0.75
N SER A 53 -3.06 1.38 -2.05
CA SER A 53 -2.02 1.51 -3.07
C SER A 53 -1.16 2.75 -2.86
N SER A 54 -1.78 3.89 -2.59
CA SER A 54 -1.08 5.15 -2.34
C SER A 54 -0.20 5.03 -1.10
N ILE A 55 -0.78 4.53 0.01
CA ILE A 55 -0.05 4.33 1.27
C ILE A 55 1.15 3.39 1.07
N THR A 56 0.99 2.32 0.28
CA THR A 56 2.09 1.39 0.01
C THR A 56 3.21 2.07 -0.78
N GLY A 57 2.87 2.88 -1.80
CA GLY A 57 3.86 3.66 -2.56
C GLY A 57 4.57 4.72 -1.71
N ASP A 58 3.84 5.40 -0.82
CA ASP A 58 4.41 6.36 0.13
C ASP A 58 5.36 5.66 1.12
N LEU A 59 4.99 4.46 1.58
CA LEU A 59 5.80 3.63 2.46
C LEU A 59 7.11 3.20 1.77
N GLU A 60 7.04 2.77 0.51
CA GLU A 60 8.21 2.41 -0.30
C GLU A 60 9.14 3.61 -0.51
N THR A 61 8.57 4.78 -0.79
CA THR A 61 9.32 6.03 -0.96
C THR A 61 10.00 6.46 0.34
N ALA A 62 9.29 6.38 1.46
CA ALA A 62 9.84 6.69 2.78
C ALA A 62 10.95 5.71 3.16
N ALA A 63 10.76 4.41 2.94
CA ALA A 63 11.77 3.39 3.21
C ALA A 63 13.05 3.62 2.38
N ASN A 64 12.92 3.89 1.09
CA ASN A 64 14.06 4.22 0.21
C ASN A 64 14.80 5.49 0.68
N SER A 65 14.05 6.48 1.18
CA SER A 65 14.64 7.71 1.74
C SER A 65 15.42 7.41 3.03
N ILE A 66 14.87 6.58 3.92
CA ILE A 66 15.55 6.15 5.14
C ILE A 66 16.82 5.37 4.81
N ILE A 67 16.76 4.45 3.85
CA ILE A 67 17.94 3.68 3.39
C ILE A 67 19.04 4.62 2.90
N THR A 68 18.70 5.58 2.03
CA THR A 68 19.65 6.59 1.54
C THR A 68 20.31 7.37 2.68
N ILE A 69 19.53 7.77 3.69
CA ILE A 69 20.05 8.48 4.87
C ILE A 69 21.01 7.58 5.66
N LEU A 70 20.64 6.32 5.89
CA LEU A 70 21.46 5.35 6.62
C LEU A 70 22.77 5.05 5.88
N GLU A 71 22.75 4.92 4.55
CA GLU A 71 23.96 4.79 3.73
C GLU A 71 24.89 6.00 3.88
N GLY A 72 24.31 7.22 3.89
CA GLY A 72 25.04 8.44 4.18
C GLY A 72 25.70 8.42 5.55
N MET A 73 24.97 8.02 6.59
CA MET A 73 25.48 7.90 7.96
C MET A 73 26.59 6.86 8.09
N ILE A 74 26.50 5.72 7.39
CA ILE A 74 27.58 4.71 7.34
C ILE A 74 28.82 5.33 6.67
N GLY A 75 28.64 6.05 5.57
CA GLY A 75 29.73 6.75 4.88
C GLY A 75 30.40 7.81 5.75
N ASP A 76 29.64 8.54 6.56
CA ASP A 76 30.16 9.53 7.50
C ASP A 76 30.88 8.86 8.68
N ALA A 77 30.38 7.74 9.18
CA ALA A 77 31.09 6.93 10.18
C ALA A 77 32.43 6.40 9.64
N ASP A 78 32.52 6.03 8.36
CA ASP A 78 33.78 5.63 7.71
C ASP A 78 34.77 6.79 7.53
N LYS A 79 34.28 8.01 7.30
CA LYS A 79 35.13 9.21 7.29
C LYS A 79 35.62 9.53 8.70
N ALA A 80 34.74 9.49 9.69
CA ALA A 80 35.09 9.69 11.09
C ALA A 80 36.15 8.67 11.54
N GLN A 81 36.01 7.39 11.16
CA GLN A 81 36.99 6.35 11.47
C GLN A 81 38.39 6.66 10.91
N ARG A 82 38.45 7.18 9.68
CA ARG A 82 39.71 7.61 9.06
C ARG A 82 40.35 8.78 9.82
N LEU A 83 39.56 9.79 10.19
CA LEU A 83 40.04 10.94 10.98
C LEU A 83 40.51 10.52 12.37
N ILE A 84 39.80 9.61 13.04
CA ILE A 84 40.20 9.04 14.34
C ILE A 84 41.55 8.31 14.21
N SER A 85 41.73 7.52 13.14
CA SER A 85 42.98 6.83 12.85
C SER A 85 44.14 7.81 12.59
N GLU A 86 43.86 8.90 11.87
CA GLU A 86 44.85 9.95 11.63
C GLU A 86 45.25 10.67 12.94
N LEU A 87 44.26 11.03 13.78
CA LEU A 87 44.50 11.60 15.11
C LEU A 87 45.33 10.67 16.01
N ALA A 88 45.06 9.37 15.97
CA ALA A 88 45.85 8.37 16.69
C ALA A 88 47.32 8.37 16.24
N SER A 89 47.57 8.52 14.94
CA SER A 89 48.93 8.60 14.40
C SER A 89 49.66 9.88 14.83
N TYR A 90 48.99 11.03 14.86
CA TYR A 90 49.57 12.27 15.39
C TYR A 90 49.84 12.21 16.89
N ASN A 91 48.95 11.61 17.68
CA ASN A 91 49.15 11.49 19.12
C ASN A 91 50.38 10.62 19.47
N ALA A 92 50.69 9.63 18.62
CA ALA A 92 51.88 8.79 18.80
C ALA A 92 53.19 9.59 18.73
N ALA A 93 53.20 10.75 18.07
CA ALA A 93 54.36 11.63 17.95
C ALA A 93 54.55 12.58 19.16
N ILE A 94 53.59 12.63 20.10
CA ILE A 94 53.63 13.52 21.28
C ILE A 94 54.27 12.79 22.47
N PRO A 95 55.39 13.27 23.04
CA PRO A 95 55.94 12.71 24.27
C PRO A 95 55.24 13.24 25.53
N GLY A 96 55.10 12.39 26.56
CA GLY A 96 54.71 12.79 27.92
C GLY A 96 53.25 12.52 28.32
N ASP A 97 52.85 12.99 29.51
CA ASP A 97 51.55 12.73 30.17
C ASP A 97 50.31 13.18 29.35
N ARG A 98 50.47 14.18 28.48
CA ARG A 98 49.41 14.63 27.56
C ARG A 98 48.98 13.52 26.59
N ARG A 99 49.90 12.64 26.18
CA ARG A 99 49.61 11.54 25.26
C ARG A 99 48.56 10.59 25.82
N ALA A 100 48.68 10.22 27.10
CA ALA A 100 47.76 9.28 27.75
C ALA A 100 46.31 9.81 27.79
N ARG A 101 46.14 11.12 28.00
CA ARG A 101 44.82 11.77 27.96
C ARG A 101 44.22 11.77 26.55
N PHE A 102 45.02 12.10 25.54
CA PHE A 102 44.58 12.05 24.14
C PHE A 102 44.28 10.62 23.68
N ASP A 103 45.06 9.62 24.10
CA ASP A 103 44.80 8.21 23.80
C ASP A 103 43.45 7.76 24.38
N ALA A 104 43.12 8.18 25.61
CA ALA A 104 41.82 7.89 26.21
C ALA A 104 40.65 8.51 25.41
N LEU A 105 40.77 9.78 25.00
CA LEU A 105 39.75 10.46 24.20
C LEU A 105 39.59 9.85 22.81
N ILE A 106 40.70 9.47 22.16
CA ILE A 106 40.67 8.81 20.85
C ILE A 106 39.98 7.46 20.95
N LYS A 107 40.25 6.69 22.01
CA LYS A 107 39.61 5.40 22.25
C LYS A 107 38.10 5.54 22.51
N GLU A 108 37.69 6.57 23.25
CA GLU A 108 36.27 6.85 23.49
C GLU A 108 35.56 7.26 22.19
N LEU A 109 36.19 8.10 21.37
CA LEU A 109 35.66 8.52 20.07
C LEU A 109 35.56 7.35 19.08
N ASP A 110 36.55 6.45 19.07
CA ASP A 110 36.57 5.22 18.28
C ASP A 110 35.41 4.28 18.67
N ALA A 111 35.22 4.08 19.98
CA ALA A 111 34.13 3.26 20.51
C ALA A 111 32.76 3.85 20.16
N LEU A 112 32.60 5.17 20.29
CA LEU A 112 31.35 5.87 19.96
C LEU A 112 31.04 5.78 18.45
N ASN A 113 32.03 6.02 17.60
CA ASN A 113 31.88 5.94 16.14
C ASN A 113 31.54 4.52 15.69
N SER A 114 32.26 3.51 16.22
CA SER A 114 32.02 2.11 15.91
C SER A 114 30.63 1.65 16.39
N GLY A 115 30.22 2.06 17.59
CA GLY A 115 28.89 1.77 18.12
C GLY A 115 27.77 2.41 17.29
N GLY A 116 27.95 3.67 16.89
CA GLY A 116 27.01 4.38 16.02
C GLY A 116 26.90 3.75 14.63
N LYS A 117 28.03 3.33 14.04
CA LYS A 117 28.05 2.62 12.76
C LYS A 117 27.31 1.28 12.85
N ALA A 118 27.55 0.51 13.90
CA ALA A 118 26.86 -0.77 14.12
C ALA A 118 25.34 -0.59 14.24
N ALA A 119 24.88 0.36 15.06
CA ALA A 119 23.44 0.66 15.19
C ALA A 119 22.80 1.10 13.85
N THR A 120 23.53 1.88 13.06
CA THR A 120 23.07 2.31 11.73
C THR A 120 22.96 1.14 10.75
N MET A 121 23.90 0.19 10.79
CA MET A 121 23.87 -1.04 9.98
C MET A 121 22.72 -1.97 10.40
N ASP A 122 22.44 -2.06 11.69
CA ASP A 122 21.29 -2.80 12.21
C ASP A 122 19.98 -2.18 11.70
N MET A 123 19.84 -0.85 11.77
CA MET A 123 18.69 -0.13 11.21
C MET A 123 18.52 -0.37 9.71
N PHE A 124 19.62 -0.35 8.95
CA PHE A 124 19.59 -0.63 7.51
C PHE A 124 19.02 -2.03 7.24
N THR A 125 19.48 -3.03 8.01
CA THR A 125 18.98 -4.40 7.94
C THR A 125 17.49 -4.47 8.30
N PHE A 126 17.04 -3.80 9.36
CA PHE A 126 15.62 -3.79 9.75
C PHE A 126 14.72 -3.16 8.68
N VAL A 127 15.13 -2.03 8.11
CA VAL A 127 14.36 -1.33 7.07
C VAL A 127 14.32 -2.13 5.77
N SER A 128 15.35 -2.93 5.47
CA SER A 128 15.32 -3.81 4.30
C SER A 128 14.15 -4.82 4.29
N PHE A 129 13.60 -5.17 5.46
CA PHE A 129 12.44 -6.07 5.55
C PHE A 129 11.10 -5.41 5.18
N HIS A 130 11.06 -4.08 5.00
CA HIS A 130 9.82 -3.40 4.60
C HIS A 130 9.30 -3.89 3.24
N ASP A 131 10.19 -4.35 2.34
CA ASP A 131 9.81 -4.93 1.05
C ASP A 131 8.88 -6.14 1.22
N LEU A 132 9.14 -6.98 2.24
CA LEU A 132 8.26 -8.12 2.55
C LEU A 132 6.87 -7.67 3.01
N SER A 133 6.78 -6.53 3.72
CA SER A 133 5.51 -5.92 4.12
C SER A 133 4.77 -5.33 2.91
N GLY A 134 5.49 -4.68 1.98
CA GLY A 134 4.95 -4.20 0.70
C GLY A 134 4.35 -5.34 -0.13
N GLN A 135 5.06 -6.47 -0.24
CA GLN A 135 4.55 -7.65 -0.95
C GLN A 135 3.28 -8.24 -0.32
N LYS A 136 3.19 -8.27 1.01
CA LYS A 136 1.98 -8.72 1.71
C LYS A 136 0.80 -7.77 1.48
N LEU A 137 1.03 -6.46 1.52
CA LEU A 137 0.03 -5.44 1.20
C LEU A 137 -0.47 -5.58 -0.24
N LYS A 138 0.43 -5.79 -1.20
CA LYS A 138 0.08 -6.01 -2.60
C LYS A 138 -0.86 -7.21 -2.79
N LYS A 139 -0.59 -8.33 -2.12
CA LYS A 139 -1.50 -9.50 -2.14
C LYS A 139 -2.89 -9.18 -1.56
N VAL A 140 -2.96 -8.37 -0.50
CA VAL A 140 -4.25 -7.94 0.06
C VAL A 140 -5.00 -7.07 -0.95
N MET A 141 -4.31 -6.16 -1.63
CA MET A 141 -4.89 -5.33 -2.69
C MET A 141 -5.39 -6.18 -3.87
N ASP A 142 -4.61 -7.17 -4.32
CA ASP A 142 -5.01 -8.09 -5.40
C ASP A 142 -6.27 -8.90 -5.01
N SER A 143 -6.34 -9.35 -3.75
CA SER A 143 -7.53 -9.99 -3.22
C SER A 143 -8.72 -9.05 -3.18
N LEU A 144 -8.52 -7.78 -2.81
CA LEU A 144 -9.57 -6.77 -2.77
C LEU A 144 -10.10 -6.47 -4.18
N ALA A 145 -9.23 -6.39 -5.18
CA ALA A 145 -9.58 -6.21 -6.59
C ALA A 145 -10.38 -7.40 -7.16
N THR A 146 -10.07 -8.61 -6.70
CA THR A 146 -10.86 -9.80 -7.03
C THR A 146 -12.28 -9.71 -6.46
N VAL A 147 -12.42 -9.25 -5.22
CA VAL A 147 -13.73 -9.02 -4.58
C VAL A 147 -14.49 -7.90 -5.31
N GLU A 148 -13.82 -6.81 -5.69
CA GLU A 148 -14.40 -5.73 -6.49
C GLU A 148 -14.99 -6.25 -7.81
N THR A 149 -14.23 -7.08 -8.54
CA THR A 149 -14.68 -7.68 -9.80
C THR A 149 -15.92 -8.56 -9.59
N LYS A 150 -15.94 -9.36 -8.53
CA LYS A 150 -17.08 -10.24 -8.22
C LYS A 150 -18.33 -9.46 -7.81
N ILE A 151 -18.18 -8.37 -7.06
CA ILE A 151 -19.30 -7.49 -6.70
C ILE A 151 -19.83 -6.78 -7.95
N ALA A 152 -18.95 -6.35 -8.86
CA ALA A 152 -19.38 -5.75 -10.13
C ALA A 152 -20.13 -6.74 -11.03
N GLU A 153 -19.65 -7.99 -11.14
CA GLU A 153 -20.33 -9.07 -11.86
C GLU A 153 -21.71 -9.37 -11.25
N LEU A 154 -21.80 -9.41 -9.91
CA LEU A 154 -23.08 -9.58 -9.21
C LEU A 154 -24.02 -8.41 -9.47
N ALA A 155 -23.51 -7.17 -9.43
CA ALA A 155 -24.29 -5.98 -9.71
C ALA A 155 -24.91 -6.02 -11.12
N GLN A 156 -24.09 -6.41 -12.10
CA GLN A 156 -24.52 -6.56 -13.49
C GLN A 156 -25.52 -7.71 -13.68
N GLY A 157 -25.32 -8.84 -12.99
CA GLY A 157 -26.22 -10.00 -13.04
C GLY A 157 -27.60 -9.73 -12.44
N PHE A 158 -27.70 -8.82 -11.47
CA PHE A 158 -28.97 -8.37 -10.89
C PHE A 158 -29.61 -7.19 -11.63
N GLY A 159 -28.97 -6.66 -12.69
CA GLY A 159 -29.50 -5.53 -13.46
C GLY A 159 -29.44 -4.20 -12.72
N PHE A 160 -28.56 -4.06 -11.71
CA PHE A 160 -28.29 -2.80 -11.02
C PHE A 160 -27.39 -1.92 -11.90
N ASP A 161 -27.88 -1.55 -13.08
CA ASP A 161 -27.20 -0.61 -13.96
C ASP A 161 -28.09 0.61 -14.14
N GLU A 162 -27.81 1.64 -13.35
CA GLU A 162 -27.99 3.05 -13.72
C GLU A 162 -27.31 3.93 -12.65
N GLY A 163 -26.07 4.33 -12.91
CA GLY A 163 -25.45 5.47 -12.20
C GLY A 163 -23.92 5.44 -11.97
N ALA A 164 -23.25 4.29 -12.05
CA ALA A 164 -21.80 4.22 -11.83
C ALA A 164 -20.95 4.21 -13.12
N ALA A 165 -21.60 4.19 -14.29
CA ALA A 165 -20.92 4.20 -15.59
C ALA A 165 -20.40 5.60 -16.02
N GLN A 166 -20.69 6.67 -15.27
CA GLN A 166 -20.16 8.02 -15.57
C GLN A 166 -18.90 8.42 -14.77
N ALA A 167 -18.30 7.52 -13.98
CA ALA A 167 -16.98 7.75 -13.40
C ALA A 167 -15.84 7.01 -14.16
N LYS A 168 -16.14 6.42 -15.33
CA LYS A 168 -15.16 5.78 -16.22
C LYS A 168 -14.90 6.59 -17.49
N THR A 169 -14.58 7.87 -17.32
CA THR A 169 -13.76 8.65 -18.27
C THR A 169 -12.73 9.50 -17.50
N GLY A 170 -12.17 8.93 -16.44
CA GLY A 170 -10.84 9.30 -15.94
C GLY A 170 -9.82 8.41 -16.62
N VAL A 171 -9.36 8.88 -17.77
CA VAL A 171 -8.38 8.30 -18.68
C VAL A 171 -7.28 7.51 -17.95
N HIS A 172 -7.07 6.26 -18.35
CA HIS A 172 -5.74 5.62 -18.31
C HIS A 172 -4.80 6.50 -19.15
N GLU A 173 -4.29 7.58 -18.57
CA GLU A 173 -3.19 8.33 -19.16
C GLU A 173 -1.94 7.72 -18.56
N HIS A 174 -1.47 6.66 -19.22
CA HIS A 174 -0.04 6.37 -19.19
C HIS A 174 0.67 7.69 -19.51
N SER A 175 1.38 8.21 -18.51
CA SER A 175 2.40 9.24 -18.61
C SER A 175 3.05 9.25 -20.01
N LYS A 176 2.55 10.13 -20.89
CA LYS A 176 3.18 10.47 -22.18
C LYS A 176 3.90 11.82 -22.15
N VAL A 177 3.96 12.44 -20.98
CA VAL A 177 4.90 13.52 -20.69
C VAL A 177 5.70 13.02 -19.49
N SER A 178 6.82 12.34 -19.71
CA SER A 178 8.08 13.03 -20.00
C SER A 178 9.05 12.20 -20.84
N GLN A 179 8.64 11.18 -21.62
CA GLN A 179 9.61 10.50 -22.51
C GLN A 179 10.12 11.46 -23.60
N ASP A 180 9.27 12.32 -24.14
CA ASP A 180 9.67 13.36 -25.09
C ASP A 180 10.55 14.45 -24.44
N ALA A 181 10.31 14.78 -23.16
CA ALA A 181 11.13 15.77 -22.43
C ALA A 181 12.46 15.16 -21.94
N ILE A 182 12.47 13.87 -21.59
CA ILE A 182 13.68 13.08 -21.31
C ILE A 182 14.51 12.92 -22.59
N ASP A 183 13.89 12.64 -23.74
CA ASP A 183 14.57 12.53 -25.03
C ASP A 183 15.08 13.88 -25.55
N MET A 184 14.37 14.99 -25.28
CA MET A 184 14.87 16.34 -25.56
C MET A 184 16.09 16.68 -24.70
N LEU A 185 16.07 16.34 -23.41
CA LEU A 185 17.20 16.57 -22.50
C LEU A 185 18.42 15.72 -22.84
N LEU A 186 18.20 14.47 -23.26
CA LEU A 186 19.28 13.56 -23.67
C LEU A 186 19.91 14.00 -25.00
N LYS A 187 19.11 14.46 -25.98
CA LYS A 187 19.65 15.02 -27.24
C LYS A 187 20.41 16.33 -27.06
N GLN A 188 20.01 17.17 -26.10
CA GLN A 188 20.72 18.42 -25.81
C GLN A 188 22.07 18.19 -25.10
N LYS A 189 22.22 17.07 -24.37
CA LYS A 189 23.45 16.70 -23.65
C LYS A 189 24.44 15.86 -24.48
N LEU A 190 24.02 15.27 -25.59
CA LEU A 190 24.87 14.45 -26.49
C LEU A 190 25.29 15.19 -27.78
N GLY A 191 24.93 16.47 -27.91
CA GLY A 191 25.25 17.33 -29.06
C GLY A 191 26.30 18.41 -28.80
N GLN A 192 27.10 18.30 -27.74
CA GLN A 192 28.32 19.09 -27.49
C GLN A 192 29.49 18.18 -27.17
#